data_AF-A0A7J9RA30-F1
#
_entry.id   AF-A0A7J9RA30-F1
#
_cell.length_a   1.000
_cell.length_b   1.000
_cell.length_c   1.000
_cell.angle_alpha   90.00
_cell.angle_beta   90.00
_cell.angle_gamma   90.00
#
_symmetry.space_group_name_H-M   'P 1'
#
loop_
_entity.id
_entity.type
_entity.pdbx_description
1 polymer ?
#
loop_
_entity_poly.entity_id
_entity_poly.type
_entity_poly.pdbx_seq_one_letter_code
_entity_poly.pdbx_strand_id
1 'polypeptide(L)'
;VIKRVKDKTTGKSMRRAISIEEISNGNTPNSVLKWDPKSDIFEHSLETSKNLKKISETIGEDMENVIKEHHKRTKILKWMNANNIREHKAVTEMIRKYYNNPKSVLKKINYGDD
;
A
#
# COMPACT_ATOMS: atom_id res chain seq x y z
N VAL A 1 -9.09 -8.18 6.87
CA VAL A 1 -9.00 -9.13 8.01
C VAL A 1 -7.53 -9.43 8.34
N ILE A 2 -7.12 -9.39 9.62
CA ILE A 2 -5.78 -9.81 10.06
C ILE A 2 -5.89 -11.17 10.76
N LYS A 3 -5.11 -12.16 10.32
CA LYS A 3 -5.06 -13.48 10.94
C LYS A 3 -3.65 -13.84 11.38
N ARG A 4 -3.57 -14.70 12.39
CA ARG A 4 -2.35 -15.42 12.74
C ARG A 4 -2.21 -16.60 11.78
N VAL A 5 -1.07 -16.72 11.13
CA VAL A 5 -0.71 -17.81 10.23
C VAL A 5 0.54 -18.51 10.76
N LYS A 6 0.69 -19.79 10.44
CA LYS A 6 1.87 -20.58 10.80
C LYS A 6 2.66 -20.87 9.54
N ASP A 7 3.92 -20.50 9.54
CA ASP A 7 4.87 -20.87 8.50
C ASP A 7 5.06 -22.40 8.55
N LYS A 8 4.79 -23.07 7.43
CA LYS A 8 4.88 -24.53 7.35
C LYS A 8 6.33 -25.04 7.37
N THR A 9 7.28 -24.22 6.95
CA THR A 9 8.71 -24.54 6.87
C THR A 9 9.40 -24.27 8.20
N THR A 10 9.19 -23.08 8.77
CA THR A 10 9.89 -22.66 10.00
C THR A 10 9.11 -22.95 11.27
N GLY A 11 7.82 -23.28 11.18
CA GLY A 11 6.91 -23.46 12.32
C GLY A 11 6.57 -22.17 13.06
N LYS A 12 7.15 -21.03 12.67
CA LYS A 12 6.97 -19.74 13.32
C LYS A 12 5.58 -19.17 13.05
N SER A 13 5.03 -18.50 14.06
CA SER A 13 3.75 -17.81 13.94
C SER A 13 3.95 -16.38 13.49
N MET A 14 3.17 -15.94 12.50
CA MET A 14 3.18 -14.58 11.96
C MET A 14 1.76 -14.01 11.90
N ARG A 15 1.62 -12.68 11.90
CA ARG A 15 0.36 -12.01 11.56
C ARG A 15 0.39 -11.58 10.09
N ARG A 16 -0.72 -11.79 9.37
CA ARG A 16 -0.91 -11.39 7.98
C ARG A 16 -2.28 -10.74 7.79
N ALA A 17 -2.34 -9.66 7.03
CA ALA A 17 -3.60 -9.09 6.54
C ALA A 17 -4.07 -9.93 5.34
N ILE A 18 -4.92 -10.93 5.56
CA ILE A 18 -5.20 -11.96 4.54
C ILE A 18 -6.08 -11.48 3.37
N SER A 19 -6.87 -10.43 3.60
CA SER A 19 -7.81 -9.85 2.65
C SER A 19 -8.10 -8.41 3.04
N ILE A 20 -8.21 -7.53 2.05
CA ILE A 20 -8.77 -6.18 2.18
C ILE A 20 -9.97 -6.10 1.22
N GLU A 21 -11.13 -5.83 1.80
CA GLU A 21 -12.41 -5.76 1.11
C GLU A 21 -12.99 -4.36 1.27
N GLU A 22 -13.49 -3.82 0.17
CA GLU A 22 -14.26 -2.59 0.16
C GLU A 22 -15.73 -2.94 0.41
N ILE A 23 -16.27 -2.36 1.48
CA ILE A 23 -17.67 -2.51 1.82
C ILE A 23 -18.50 -1.72 0.80
N SER A 24 -19.50 -2.37 0.22
CA SER A 24 -20.47 -1.73 -0.67
C SER A 24 -21.88 -2.02 -0.17
N ASN A 25 -22.85 -1.17 -0.54
CA ASN A 25 -24.24 -1.31 -0.08
C ASN A 25 -24.96 -2.56 -0.66
N GLY A 26 -24.29 -3.36 -1.50
CA GLY A 26 -24.79 -4.65 -1.97
C GLY A 26 -24.21 -5.84 -1.20
N ASN A 27 -24.73 -7.05 -1.46
CA ASN A 27 -24.38 -8.26 -0.71
C ASN A 27 -22.94 -8.78 -0.93
N THR A 28 -22.21 -8.31 -1.95
CA THR A 28 -20.85 -8.80 -2.27
C THR A 28 -19.79 -7.71 -2.05
N PRO A 29 -18.91 -7.87 -1.05
CA PRO A 29 -17.74 -7.01 -0.87
C PRO A 29 -16.79 -7.10 -2.08
N ASN A 30 -16.13 -5.98 -2.41
CA ASN A 30 -15.11 -5.96 -3.46
C ASN A 30 -13.73 -6.24 -2.85
N SER A 31 -13.14 -7.41 -3.12
CA SER A 31 -11.81 -7.75 -2.62
C SER A 31 -10.75 -7.07 -3.50
N VAL A 32 -10.00 -6.13 -2.92
CA VAL A 32 -8.99 -5.33 -3.66
C VAL A 32 -7.57 -5.83 -3.44
N LEU A 33 -7.31 -6.50 -2.31
CA LEU A 33 -6.03 -7.15 -2.00
C LEU A 33 -6.28 -8.49 -1.34
N LYS A 34 -5.56 -9.51 -1.78
CA LYS A 34 -5.61 -10.86 -1.23
C LYS A 34 -4.20 -11.41 -1.05
N TRP A 35 -3.96 -12.05 0.09
CA TRP A 35 -2.69 -12.72 0.35
C TRP A 35 -2.73 -14.16 -0.17
N ASP A 36 -1.75 -14.55 -0.97
CA ASP A 36 -1.52 -15.94 -1.35
C ASP A 36 -0.59 -16.62 -0.33
N PRO A 37 -1.11 -17.57 0.48
CA PRO A 37 -0.29 -18.30 1.46
C PRO A 37 0.80 -19.16 0.84
N LYS A 38 0.69 -19.55 -0.44
CA LYS A 38 1.67 -20.42 -1.09
C LYS A 38 2.93 -19.66 -1.47
N SER A 39 2.79 -18.46 -2.03
CA SER A 39 3.91 -17.62 -2.46
C SER A 39 4.33 -16.55 -1.44
N ASP A 40 3.53 -16.31 -0.39
CA ASP A 40 3.65 -15.16 0.53
C ASP A 40 3.62 -13.81 -0.19
N ILE A 41 2.86 -13.73 -1.29
CA ILE A 41 2.68 -12.53 -2.12
C ILE A 41 1.25 -11.97 -1.95
N PHE A 42 1.11 -10.66 -2.14
CA PHE A 42 -0.18 -9.99 -2.20
C PHE A 42 -0.59 -9.75 -3.65
N GLU A 43 -1.70 -10.35 -4.06
CA GLU A 43 -2.40 -10.02 -5.29
C GLU A 43 -3.28 -8.80 -5.07
N HIS A 44 -3.37 -7.91 -6.05
CA HIS A 44 -4.21 -6.73 -5.99
C HIS A 44 -4.94 -6.47 -7.30
N SER A 45 -6.11 -5.86 -7.19
CA SER A 45 -6.95 -5.43 -8.31
C SER A 45 -7.29 -3.95 -8.12
N LEU A 46 -6.29 -3.08 -8.23
CA LEU A 46 -6.45 -1.64 -7.93
C LEU A 46 -7.35 -0.96 -8.97
N GLU A 47 -7.31 -1.43 -10.20
CA GLU A 47 -8.08 -0.95 -11.35
C GLU A 47 -9.58 -1.11 -11.12
N THR A 48 -9.98 -2.12 -10.33
CA THR A 48 -11.38 -2.40 -9.99
C THR A 48 -11.78 -1.86 -8.62
N SER A 49 -10.91 -1.09 -7.94
CA SER A 49 -11.21 -0.49 -6.65
C SER A 49 -12.29 0.60 -6.79
N LYS A 50 -13.41 0.39 -6.09
CA LYS A 50 -14.50 1.37 -5.99
C LYS A 50 -14.08 2.59 -5.19
N ASN A 51 -13.20 2.43 -4.18
CA ASN A 51 -12.71 3.56 -3.41
C ASN A 51 -11.74 4.43 -4.22
N LEU A 52 -10.82 3.83 -4.98
CA LEU A 52 -9.94 4.60 -5.86
C LEU A 52 -10.72 5.30 -6.96
N LYS A 53 -11.75 4.64 -7.53
CA LYS A 53 -12.68 5.27 -8.46
C LYS A 53 -13.40 6.47 -7.83
N LYS A 54 -13.93 6.32 -6.62
CA LYS A 54 -14.57 7.42 -5.87
C LYS A 54 -13.61 8.57 -5.61
N ILE A 55 -12.35 8.29 -5.29
CA ILE A 55 -11.31 9.32 -5.10
C ILE A 55 -11.07 10.06 -6.42
N SER A 56 -10.88 9.33 -7.53
CA SER A 56 -10.73 9.88 -8.88
C SER A 56 -11.89 10.83 -9.23
N GLU A 57 -13.13 10.40 -9.04
CA GLU A 57 -14.33 11.23 -9.25
C GLU A 57 -14.38 12.46 -8.33
N THR A 58 -14.01 12.31 -7.05
CA THR A 58 -14.07 13.40 -6.06
C THR A 58 -13.06 14.50 -6.35
N ILE A 59 -11.87 14.16 -6.85
CA ILE A 59 -10.81 15.13 -7.13
C ILE A 59 -10.74 15.54 -8.60
N GLY A 60 -11.59 14.96 -9.47
CA GLY A 60 -11.62 15.26 -10.89
C GLY A 60 -10.38 14.77 -11.66
N GLU A 61 -9.78 13.66 -11.24
CA GLU A 61 -8.57 13.09 -11.85
C GLU A 61 -8.86 11.73 -12.49
N ASP A 62 -8.06 11.35 -13.48
CA ASP A 62 -8.16 10.03 -14.09
C ASP A 62 -7.76 8.91 -13.12
N MET A 63 -8.41 7.75 -13.25
CA MET A 63 -8.09 6.56 -12.45
C MET A 63 -6.62 6.17 -12.58
N GLU A 64 -6.04 6.32 -13.77
CA GLU A 64 -4.62 6.04 -14.01
C GLU A 64 -3.71 6.96 -13.17
N ASN A 65 -4.05 8.24 -13.03
CA ASN A 65 -3.29 9.18 -12.20
C ASN A 65 -3.40 8.87 -10.72
N VAL A 66 -4.58 8.44 -10.25
CA VAL A 66 -4.78 7.98 -8.88
C VAL A 66 -3.96 6.72 -8.59
N ILE A 67 -3.92 5.77 -9.52
CA ILE A 67 -3.09 4.55 -9.39
C ILE A 67 -1.59 4.91 -9.44
N LYS A 68 -1.16 5.83 -10.32
CA LYS A 68 0.22 6.35 -10.34
C LYS A 68 0.60 6.97 -9.00
N GLU A 69 -0.30 7.74 -8.39
CA GLU A 69 -0.09 8.32 -7.06
C GLU A 69 -0.01 7.25 -5.96
N HIS A 70 -0.86 6.23 -6.03
CA HIS A 70 -0.77 5.05 -5.15
C HIS A 70 0.61 4.38 -5.26
N HIS A 71 1.11 4.16 -6.47
CA HIS A 71 2.43 3.57 -6.71
C HIS A 71 3.58 4.43 -6.17
N LYS A 72 3.52 5.76 -6.31
CA LYS A 72 4.51 6.67 -5.71
C LYS A 72 4.57 6.52 -4.19
N ARG A 73 3.42 6.49 -3.52
CA ARG A 73 3.34 6.30 -2.06
C ARG A 73 3.88 4.94 -1.64
N THR A 74 3.56 3.89 -2.39
CA THR A 74 4.12 2.55 -2.17
C THR A 74 5.64 2.54 -2.33
N LYS A 75 6.19 3.23 -3.33
CA LYS A 75 7.65 3.36 -3.52
C LYS A 75 8.31 4.00 -2.30
N ILE A 76 7.73 5.08 -1.76
CA ILE A 76 8.26 5.76 -0.57
C ILE A 76 8.30 4.82 0.64
N LEU A 77 7.22 4.08 0.91
CA LEU A 77 7.17 3.14 2.03
C LEU A 77 8.20 2.01 1.87
N LYS A 78 8.40 1.50 0.66
CA LYS A 78 9.44 0.50 0.36
C LYS A 78 10.85 1.06 0.58
N TRP A 79 11.12 2.28 0.11
CA TRP A 79 12.39 2.97 0.32
C TRP A 79 12.67 3.20 1.81
N MET A 80 11.66 3.60 2.59
CA MET A 80 11.78 3.75 4.05
C MET A 80 12.17 2.44 4.72
N ASN A 81 11.53 1.32 4.34
CA ASN A 81 11.87 0.01 4.88
C ASN A 81 13.31 -0.42 4.51
N ALA A 82 13.72 -0.21 3.26
CA ALA A 82 15.08 -0.50 2.79
C ALA A 82 16.16 0.30 3.54
N ASN A 83 15.84 1.55 3.92
CA ASN A 83 16.73 2.43 4.67
C ASN A 83 16.54 2.31 6.20
N ASN A 84 15.90 1.25 6.68
CA ASN A 84 15.66 0.99 8.10
C ASN A 84 14.95 2.15 8.87
N ILE A 85 14.13 2.93 8.17
CA ILE A 85 13.32 4.01 8.76
C ILE A 85 12.05 3.38 9.35
N ARG A 86 12.13 2.99 10.63
CA ARG A 86 11.06 2.29 11.35
C ARG A 86 10.56 3.01 12.59
N GLU A 87 11.33 3.99 13.08
CA GLU A 87 10.97 4.79 14.24
C GLU A 87 9.77 5.69 13.91
N HIS A 88 8.79 5.72 14.81
CA HIS A 88 7.47 6.33 14.57
C HIS A 88 7.56 7.81 14.16
N LYS A 89 8.41 8.60 14.85
CA LYS A 89 8.60 10.01 14.53
C LYS A 89 9.24 10.18 13.16
N ALA A 90 10.28 9.42 12.82
CA ALA A 90 10.93 9.45 11.52
C ALA A 90 9.97 9.06 10.38
N VAL A 91 9.13 8.04 10.58
CA VAL A 91 8.07 7.64 9.64
C VAL A 91 7.08 8.77 9.42
N THR A 92 6.61 9.37 10.52
CA THR A 92 5.65 10.49 10.49
C THR A 92 6.23 11.71 9.77
N GLU A 93 7.49 12.04 10.04
CA GLU A 93 8.19 13.14 9.37
C GLU A 93 8.30 12.92 7.86
N MET A 94 8.59 11.69 7.41
CA MET A 94 8.62 11.37 5.98
C MET A 94 7.25 11.56 5.32
N ILE A 95 6.19 11.04 5.95
CA ILE A 95 4.81 11.17 5.45
C ILE A 95 4.43 12.65 5.34
N ARG A 96 4.69 13.44 6.39
CA ARG A 96 4.42 14.89 6.39
C ARG A 96 5.19 15.63 5.30
N LYS A 97 6.48 15.29 5.10
CA LYS A 97 7.29 15.88 4.01
C LYS A 97 6.70 15.55 2.64
N TYR A 98 6.19 14.34 2.44
CA TYR A 98 5.54 13.98 1.19
C TYR A 98 4.26 14.79 0.96
N TYR A 99 3.41 14.94 1.98
CA TYR A 99 2.22 15.79 1.90
C TYR A 99 2.54 17.25 1.55
N ASN A 100 3.62 17.81 2.11
CA ASN A 100 3.99 19.22 1.90
C ASN A 100 4.74 19.46 0.58
N ASN A 101 5.65 18.56 0.20
CA ASN A 101 6.47 18.71 -1.01
C ASN A 101 6.84 17.33 -1.59
N PRO A 102 5.93 16.71 -2.37
CA PRO A 102 6.16 15.40 -2.97
C PRO A 102 7.43 15.35 -3.83
N LYS A 103 7.69 16.42 -4.61
CA LYS A 103 8.85 16.49 -5.51
C LYS A 103 10.18 16.34 -4.76
N SER A 104 10.29 16.98 -3.60
CA SER A 104 11.51 16.90 -2.78
C SER A 104 11.77 15.49 -2.26
N VAL A 105 10.72 14.79 -1.83
CA VAL A 105 10.81 13.41 -1.34
C VAL A 105 11.13 12.46 -2.48
N LEU A 106 10.42 12.59 -3.61
CA LEU A 106 10.64 11.75 -4.79
C LEU A 106 12.05 11.93 -5.36
N LYS A 107 12.59 13.15 -5.35
CA LYS A 107 13.99 13.39 -5.69
C LYS A 107 14.90 12.64 -4.72
N LYS A 108 14.73 12.83 -3.41
CA LYS A 108 15.55 12.16 -2.39
C LYS A 108 15.59 10.64 -2.55
N ILE A 109 14.43 10.00 -2.77
CA ILE A 109 14.39 8.53 -2.86
C ILE A 109 15.00 8.01 -4.16
N ASN A 110 14.87 8.74 -5.28
CA ASN A 110 15.41 8.31 -6.57
C ASN A 110 16.95 8.43 -6.63
N TYR A 111 17.54 9.39 -5.91
CA TYR A 111 19.00 9.51 -5.81
C TYR A 111 19.66 8.42 -4.95
N GLY A 112 18.88 7.61 -4.22
CA GLY A 112 19.39 6.49 -3.43
C GLY A 112 19.11 5.13 -4.06
N ASP A 113 18.61 5.09 -5.29
CA ASP A 113 18.43 3.87 -6.11
C ASP A 113 19.63 3.64 -7.07
N ASP A 114 20.64 4.54 -7.08
CA ASP A 114 21.93 4.43 -7.78
C ASP A 114 23.02 3.80 -6.87
#